data_AF-A0ABD1VK51-F1
#
_entry.id   AF-A0ABD1VK51-F1
#
_cell.length_a   1.000
_cell.length_b   1.000
_cell.length_c   1.000
_cell.angle_alpha   90.00
_cell.angle_beta   90.00
_cell.angle_gamma   90.00
#
_symmetry.space_group_name_H-M   'P 1'
#
loop_
_entity.id
_entity.type
_entity.pdbx_description
1 polymer ?
#
loop_
_entity_poly.entity_id
_entity_poly.type
_entity_poly.pdbx_seq_one_letter_code
_entity_poly.pdbx_strand_id
1 'polypeptide(L)'
;MKSKSGGEVMDGSDLMELVENEKVFSNFVDHKFQELDTDCDGKLSVKELQPAVADIGAALGLPAQGSSPESDHIYREVLDEFTHGKQEKISKIEFKEVLSDILLGMAAGLKRDPVVILRMDGEDLFEFLNSPNFEPEMLSIFSEIELPDGSLRDYIIKAFEKLTVDHGMPPATDPWVANNIVEPAIKSLCIEPQQPVSQETFLVKFKRATENVVQHLKEQPAIVAHSQNTFDGSGIKRLLSNKFELDKTMDSALNSVPKDHHGKISKAYLRLALDVLAPSAGLPPFGAVDQMDEIMIEALKMFNADDGKLVKEVEFKKLLTEVLGSIMLQLQGNPISVFVNSVVHEPLASSSTLLQT
;
A
#
# COMPACT_ATOMS: atom_id res chain seq x y z
N MET A 1 17.83 -15.52 -6.74
CA MET A 1 17.30 -14.73 -5.62
C MET A 1 17.91 -15.31 -4.35
N LYS A 2 18.97 -14.68 -3.82
CA LYS A 2 19.49 -15.01 -2.48
C LYS A 2 18.59 -14.31 -1.46
N SER A 3 18.28 -14.99 -0.35
CA SER A 3 17.50 -14.43 0.75
C SER A 3 18.23 -13.20 1.29
N LYS A 4 17.63 -12.02 1.12
CA LYS A 4 18.03 -10.81 1.84
C LYS A 4 17.70 -10.96 3.33
N SER A 5 18.36 -10.13 4.13
CA SER A 5 18.25 -10.01 5.59
C SER A 5 16.79 -10.18 6.08
N GLY A 6 16.62 -10.91 7.19
CA GLY A 6 15.35 -11.48 7.66
C GLY A 6 14.24 -10.47 7.96
N GLY A 7 13.57 -10.01 6.91
CA GLY A 7 12.36 -9.22 7.01
C GLY A 7 11.18 -10.05 7.52
N GLU A 8 10.38 -9.45 8.39
CA GLU A 8 9.14 -10.04 8.86
C GLU A 8 8.03 -9.74 7.85
N VAL A 9 7.28 -10.76 7.45
CA VAL A 9 6.21 -10.62 6.45
C VAL A 9 4.87 -10.54 7.17
N MET A 10 4.19 -9.40 7.02
CA MET A 10 2.84 -9.17 7.49
C MET A 10 1.87 -9.55 6.36
N ASP A 11 1.35 -10.78 6.41
CA ASP A 11 0.45 -11.35 5.39
C ASP A 11 -0.99 -11.53 5.89
N GLY A 12 -1.30 -11.05 7.10
CA GLY A 12 -2.62 -11.13 7.70
C GLY A 12 -2.98 -12.48 8.33
N SER A 13 -2.07 -13.46 8.33
CA SER A 13 -2.31 -14.77 8.94
C SER A 13 -2.63 -14.69 10.44
N ASP A 14 -1.92 -13.85 11.20
CA ASP A 14 -2.17 -13.65 12.63
C ASP A 14 -3.56 -13.07 12.92
N LEU A 15 -4.05 -12.15 12.07
CA LEU A 15 -5.40 -11.60 12.17
C LEU A 15 -6.45 -12.68 11.90
N MET A 16 -6.20 -13.54 10.91
CA MET A 16 -7.07 -14.67 10.59
C MET A 16 -7.10 -15.68 11.74
N GLU A 17 -5.94 -16.04 12.30
CA GLU A 17 -5.85 -16.94 13.45
C GLU A 17 -6.56 -16.38 14.69
N LEU A 18 -6.41 -15.09 14.96
CA LEU A 18 -7.10 -14.42 16.06
C LEU A 18 -8.62 -14.59 15.96
N VAL A 19 -9.19 -14.28 14.79
CA VAL A 19 -10.64 -14.32 14.57
C VAL A 19 -11.18 -15.76 14.53
N GLU A 20 -10.44 -16.71 13.93
CA GLU A 20 -10.84 -18.12 13.89
C GLU A 20 -10.82 -18.79 15.27
N ASN A 21 -10.00 -18.29 16.20
CA ASN A 21 -10.01 -18.75 17.58
C ASN A 21 -11.15 -18.11 18.38
N GLU A 22 -12.35 -18.68 18.23
CA GLU A 22 -13.60 -18.16 18.81
C GLU A 22 -13.50 -17.84 20.31
N LYS A 23 -12.72 -18.60 21.08
CA LYS A 23 -12.55 -18.34 22.53
C LYS A 23 -11.67 -17.12 22.79
N VAL A 24 -10.52 -17.03 22.10
CA VAL A 24 -9.59 -15.90 22.26
C VAL A 24 -10.25 -14.63 21.74
N PHE A 25 -10.86 -14.69 20.57
CA PHE A 25 -11.57 -13.56 19.98
C PHE A 25 -12.73 -13.07 20.85
N SER A 26 -13.55 -13.99 21.38
CA SER A 26 -14.65 -13.59 22.28
C SER A 26 -14.12 -12.93 23.54
N ASN A 27 -13.04 -13.43 24.14
CA ASN A 27 -12.45 -12.79 25.33
C ASN A 27 -11.91 -11.38 25.01
N PHE A 28 -11.28 -11.20 23.85
CA PHE A 28 -10.81 -9.90 23.39
C PHE A 28 -11.97 -8.92 23.20
N VAL A 29 -13.02 -9.36 22.51
CA VAL A 29 -14.25 -8.59 22.29
C VAL A 29 -14.91 -8.22 23.60
N ASP A 30 -15.00 -9.16 24.55
CA ASP A 30 -15.59 -8.94 25.87
C ASP A 30 -14.88 -7.82 26.62
N HIS A 31 -13.53 -7.87 26.65
CA HIS A 31 -12.71 -6.85 27.29
C HIS A 31 -12.87 -5.49 26.60
N LYS A 32 -12.73 -5.45 25.27
CA LYS A 32 -12.82 -4.20 24.50
C LYS A 32 -14.21 -3.58 24.58
N PHE A 33 -15.26 -4.37 24.52
CA PHE A 33 -16.63 -3.88 24.67
C PHE A 33 -16.83 -3.23 26.04
N GLN A 34 -16.34 -3.87 27.11
CA GLN A 34 -16.44 -3.33 28.46
C GLN A 34 -15.64 -2.02 28.65
N GLU A 35 -14.49 -1.89 27.98
CA GLU A 35 -13.72 -0.64 27.99
C GLU A 35 -14.46 0.51 27.29
N LEU A 36 -15.21 0.20 26.24
CA LEU A 36 -15.94 1.19 25.44
C LEU A 36 -17.32 1.54 26.00
N ASP A 37 -18.00 0.62 26.68
CA ASP A 37 -19.33 0.81 27.28
C ASP A 37 -19.25 1.63 28.57
N THR A 38 -18.92 2.92 28.41
CA THR A 38 -18.63 3.83 29.51
C THR A 38 -19.85 4.17 30.36
N ASP A 39 -21.05 4.14 29.77
CA ASP A 39 -22.30 4.35 30.50
C ASP A 39 -22.92 3.03 31.06
N CYS A 40 -22.31 1.89 30.72
CA CYS A 40 -22.68 0.55 31.19
C CYS A 40 -24.13 0.18 30.87
N ASP A 41 -24.68 0.68 29.76
CA ASP A 41 -26.04 0.35 29.33
C ASP A 41 -26.12 -0.94 28.49
N GLY A 42 -24.98 -1.59 28.25
CA GLY A 42 -24.85 -2.83 27.51
C GLY A 42 -24.87 -2.63 26.00
N LYS A 43 -24.70 -1.39 25.52
CA LYS A 43 -24.64 -1.04 24.10
C LYS A 43 -23.63 0.07 23.83
N LEU A 44 -23.00 0.06 22.66
CA LEU A 44 -22.04 1.08 22.26
C LEU A 44 -22.70 2.13 21.37
N SER A 45 -22.58 3.39 21.76
CA SER A 45 -22.93 4.53 20.92
C SER A 45 -21.76 4.94 20.01
N VAL A 46 -22.06 5.72 18.96
CA VAL A 46 -21.03 6.34 18.09
C VAL A 46 -19.98 7.10 18.92
N LYS A 47 -20.41 7.79 19.98
CA LYS A 47 -19.51 8.57 20.86
C LYS A 47 -18.54 7.69 21.64
N GLU A 48 -18.94 6.47 21.97
CA GLU A 48 -18.12 5.48 22.67
C GLU A 48 -17.16 4.76 21.74
N LEU A 49 -17.56 4.54 20.48
CA LEU A 49 -16.72 3.93 19.45
C LEU A 49 -15.66 4.90 18.91
N GLN A 50 -15.98 6.18 18.82
CA GLN A 50 -15.14 7.18 18.14
C GLN A 50 -13.70 7.25 18.66
N PRO A 51 -13.40 7.23 19.98
CA PRO A 51 -12.03 7.21 20.47
C PRO A 51 -11.25 5.98 20.00
N ALA A 52 -11.84 4.78 20.05
CA ALA A 52 -11.16 3.57 19.59
C ALA A 52 -10.90 3.58 18.08
N VAL A 53 -11.85 4.06 17.27
CA VAL A 53 -11.65 4.19 15.83
C VAL A 53 -10.54 5.23 15.53
N ALA A 54 -10.50 6.34 16.28
CA ALA A 54 -9.44 7.34 16.16
C ALA A 54 -8.06 6.77 16.55
N ASP A 55 -7.97 6.02 17.65
CA ASP A 55 -6.73 5.41 18.11
C ASP A 55 -6.21 4.36 17.12
N ILE A 56 -7.10 3.56 16.53
CA ILE A 56 -6.76 2.61 15.46
C ILE A 56 -6.28 3.37 14.23
N GLY A 57 -6.99 4.41 13.80
CA GLY A 57 -6.59 5.25 12.67
C GLY A 57 -5.19 5.82 12.88
N ALA A 58 -4.91 6.38 14.06
CA ALA A 58 -3.59 6.89 14.41
C ALA A 58 -2.52 5.79 14.40
N ALA A 59 -2.82 4.60 14.93
CA ALA A 59 -1.91 3.46 14.91
C ALA A 59 -1.59 2.97 13.48
N LEU A 60 -2.54 3.11 12.56
CA LEU A 60 -2.38 2.80 11.14
C LEU A 60 -1.76 3.97 10.34
N GLY A 61 -1.39 5.07 11.00
CA GLY A 61 -0.81 6.25 10.35
C GLY A 61 -1.80 7.06 9.53
N LEU A 62 -3.12 6.89 9.75
CA LEU A 62 -4.12 7.76 9.15
C LEU A 62 -3.99 9.18 9.72
N PRO A 63 -4.28 10.23 8.92
CA PRO A 63 -4.39 11.58 9.42
C PRO A 63 -5.39 11.65 10.57
N ALA A 64 -5.19 12.58 11.52
CA ALA A 64 -6.11 12.74 12.64
C ALA A 64 -7.52 13.12 12.15
N GLN A 65 -8.55 12.64 12.83
CA GLN A 65 -9.92 13.10 12.59
C GLN A 65 -9.99 14.63 12.77
N GLY A 66 -10.61 15.33 11.81
CA GLY A 66 -10.71 16.78 11.73
C GLY A 66 -9.58 17.46 10.94
N SER A 67 -8.57 16.71 10.46
CA SER A 67 -7.46 17.30 9.71
C SER A 67 -7.85 17.70 8.29
N SER A 68 -8.77 16.96 7.65
CA SER A 68 -9.29 17.26 6.31
C SER A 68 -10.65 16.60 6.09
N PRO A 69 -11.45 17.06 5.10
CA PRO A 69 -12.72 16.44 4.75
C PRO A 69 -12.60 14.96 4.36
N GLU A 70 -11.50 14.57 3.74
CA GLU A 70 -11.21 13.19 3.33
C GLU A 70 -10.89 12.30 4.53
N SER A 71 -10.08 12.80 5.48
CA SER A 71 -9.81 12.13 6.75
C SER A 71 -11.13 11.89 7.50
N ASP A 72 -11.95 12.94 7.66
CA ASP A 72 -13.25 12.85 8.33
C ASP A 72 -14.20 11.86 7.66
N HIS A 73 -14.14 11.77 6.33
CA HIS A 73 -14.94 10.79 5.59
C HIS A 73 -14.52 9.36 5.93
N ILE A 74 -13.22 9.05 6.02
CA ILE A 74 -12.73 7.71 6.37
C ILE A 74 -13.22 7.30 7.77
N TYR A 75 -13.05 8.17 8.77
CA TYR A 75 -13.51 7.87 10.13
C TYR A 75 -15.04 7.70 10.19
N ARG A 76 -15.79 8.49 9.42
CA ARG A 76 -17.25 8.35 9.33
C ARG A 76 -17.66 7.02 8.71
N GLU A 77 -17.06 6.61 7.60
CA GLU A 77 -17.40 5.33 6.95
C GLU A 77 -17.19 4.15 7.91
N VAL A 78 -16.08 4.13 8.66
CA VAL A 78 -15.83 3.07 9.64
C VAL A 78 -16.89 3.07 10.76
N LEU A 79 -17.26 4.24 11.28
CA LEU A 79 -18.31 4.35 12.30
C LEU A 79 -19.70 3.96 11.76
N ASP A 80 -19.96 4.26 10.49
CA ASP A 80 -21.22 3.91 9.83
C ASP A 80 -21.32 2.40 9.58
N GLU A 81 -20.20 1.69 9.34
CA GLU A 81 -20.16 0.22 9.28
C GLU A 81 -20.57 -0.42 10.61
N PHE A 82 -20.07 0.09 11.74
CA PHE A 82 -20.51 -0.39 13.06
C PHE A 82 -22.01 -0.16 13.28
N THR A 83 -22.52 0.99 12.86
CA THR A 83 -23.89 1.43 13.19
C THR A 83 -24.92 1.17 12.08
N HIS A 84 -24.52 0.49 11.00
CA HIS A 84 -25.34 0.26 9.80
C HIS A 84 -25.95 1.57 9.23
N GLY A 85 -25.22 2.69 9.34
CA GLY A 85 -25.64 4.02 8.93
C GLY A 85 -26.83 4.61 9.71
N LYS A 86 -27.27 3.94 10.78
CA LYS A 86 -28.30 4.44 11.70
C LYS A 86 -27.56 4.84 12.97
N GLN A 87 -27.70 6.07 13.45
CA GLN A 87 -27.06 6.53 14.71
C GLN A 87 -27.65 5.86 15.97
N GLU A 88 -27.89 4.55 15.93
CA GLU A 88 -28.40 3.71 17.00
C GLU A 88 -27.23 3.11 17.77
N LYS A 89 -27.47 2.79 19.05
CA LYS A 89 -26.50 2.07 19.88
C LYS A 89 -26.47 0.60 19.45
N ILE A 90 -25.28 0.02 19.39
CA ILE A 90 -25.08 -1.38 18.95
C ILE A 90 -24.86 -2.31 20.13
N SER A 91 -25.38 -3.52 20.03
CA SER A 91 -25.15 -4.59 20.99
C SER A 91 -23.74 -5.17 20.88
N LYS A 92 -23.34 -5.92 21.91
CA LYS A 92 -22.08 -6.68 21.91
C LYS A 92 -21.97 -7.71 20.79
N ILE A 93 -23.09 -8.31 20.39
CA ILE A 93 -23.12 -9.29 19.29
C ILE A 93 -22.82 -8.57 17.98
N GLU A 94 -23.48 -7.44 17.71
CA GLU A 94 -23.23 -6.64 16.51
C GLU A 94 -21.79 -6.10 16.48
N PHE A 95 -21.28 -5.60 17.62
CA PHE A 95 -19.89 -5.16 17.72
C PHE A 95 -18.91 -6.29 17.39
N LYS A 96 -19.15 -7.51 17.87
CA LYS A 96 -18.33 -8.69 17.58
C LYS A 96 -18.32 -9.02 16.09
N GLU A 97 -19.50 -9.05 15.47
CA GLU A 97 -19.65 -9.38 14.05
C GLU A 97 -18.93 -8.37 13.16
N VAL A 98 -19.17 -7.08 13.38
CA VAL A 98 -18.51 -6.02 12.59
C VAL A 98 -17.00 -6.03 12.79
N LEU A 99 -16.52 -6.17 14.04
CA LEU A 99 -15.08 -6.25 14.31
C LEU A 99 -14.44 -7.48 13.63
N SER A 100 -15.12 -8.63 13.61
CA SER A 100 -14.68 -9.82 12.89
C SER A 100 -14.55 -9.55 11.40
N ASP A 101 -15.57 -8.96 10.79
CA ASP A 101 -15.59 -8.66 9.36
C ASP A 101 -14.48 -7.68 8.96
N ILE A 102 -14.22 -6.65 9.78
CA ILE A 102 -13.13 -5.70 9.57
C ILE A 102 -11.77 -6.41 9.63
N LEU A 103 -11.51 -7.21 10.68
CA LEU A 103 -10.22 -7.90 10.84
C LEU A 103 -9.98 -8.94 9.74
N LEU A 104 -11.02 -9.66 9.32
CA LEU A 104 -10.95 -10.59 8.19
C LEU A 104 -10.73 -9.84 6.87
N GLY A 105 -11.35 -8.67 6.70
CA GLY A 105 -11.11 -7.78 5.56
C GLY A 105 -9.65 -7.31 5.49
N MET A 106 -9.08 -6.89 6.63
CA MET A 106 -7.67 -6.53 6.75
C MET A 106 -6.75 -7.73 6.46
N ALA A 107 -7.06 -8.90 7.01
CA ALA A 107 -6.31 -10.13 6.76
C ALA A 107 -6.31 -10.50 5.27
N ALA A 108 -7.47 -10.42 4.62
CA ALA A 108 -7.60 -10.67 3.18
C ALA A 108 -6.82 -9.62 2.36
N GLY A 109 -6.81 -8.36 2.79
CA GLY A 109 -6.02 -7.28 2.20
C GLY A 109 -4.53 -7.56 2.28
N LEU A 110 -4.00 -7.85 3.47
CA LEU A 110 -2.57 -8.17 3.69
C LEU A 110 -2.15 -9.46 2.98
N LYS A 111 -3.05 -10.43 2.87
CA LYS A 111 -2.79 -11.67 2.11
C LYS A 111 -2.62 -11.38 0.61
N ARG A 112 -3.34 -10.37 0.09
CA ARG A 112 -3.22 -9.93 -1.31
C ARG A 112 -1.97 -9.07 -1.50
N ASP A 113 -1.77 -8.11 -0.61
CA ASP A 113 -0.72 -7.09 -0.66
C ASP A 113 0.10 -7.14 0.63
N PRO A 114 1.03 -8.12 0.78
CA PRO A 114 1.79 -8.27 2.01
C PRO A 114 2.76 -7.11 2.23
N VAL A 115 3.00 -6.80 3.51
CA VAL A 115 3.97 -5.78 3.92
C VAL A 115 5.16 -6.46 4.58
N VAL A 116 6.36 -6.19 4.10
CA VAL A 116 7.61 -6.69 4.66
C VAL A 116 8.23 -5.61 5.55
N ILE A 117 8.44 -5.93 6.83
CA ILE A 117 9.16 -5.06 7.76
C ILE A 117 10.65 -5.36 7.64
N LEU A 118 11.40 -4.40 7.11
CA LEU A 118 12.84 -4.47 6.92
C LEU A 118 13.55 -3.66 8.00
N ARG A 119 14.56 -4.26 8.63
CA ARG A 119 15.49 -3.54 9.50
C ARG A 119 16.75 -3.21 8.70
N MET A 120 16.97 -1.94 8.43
CA MET A 120 18.08 -1.44 7.63
C MET A 120 19.19 -0.91 8.54
N ASP A 121 20.23 -1.71 8.74
CA ASP A 121 21.40 -1.38 9.58
C ASP A 121 22.68 -1.10 8.78
N GLY A 122 22.54 -0.99 7.46
CA GLY A 122 23.63 -0.68 6.54
C GLY A 122 24.40 -1.89 6.01
N GLU A 123 24.11 -3.12 6.43
CA GLU A 123 24.79 -4.32 5.91
C GLU A 123 24.54 -4.51 4.41
N ASP A 124 23.28 -4.48 3.98
CA ASP A 124 22.91 -4.61 2.56
C ASP A 124 23.46 -3.45 1.71
N LEU A 125 23.52 -2.24 2.27
CA LEU A 125 24.11 -1.06 1.61
C LEU A 125 25.62 -1.18 1.47
N PHE A 126 26.28 -1.76 2.47
CA PHE A 126 27.69 -2.06 2.41
C PHE A 126 28.00 -3.17 1.38
N GLU A 127 27.16 -4.19 1.26
CA GLU A 127 27.28 -5.20 0.20
C GLU A 127 27.12 -4.56 -1.18
N PHE A 128 26.10 -3.71 -1.37
CA PHE A 128 25.89 -2.98 -2.62
C PHE A 128 27.11 -2.13 -2.99
N LEU A 129 27.66 -1.37 -2.05
CA LEU A 129 28.85 -0.51 -2.24
C LEU A 129 30.08 -1.28 -2.74
N ASN A 130 30.22 -2.55 -2.33
CA ASN A 130 31.33 -3.42 -2.72
C ASN A 130 31.01 -4.30 -3.94
N SER A 131 29.81 -4.16 -4.51
CA SER A 131 29.38 -4.92 -5.67
C SER A 131 29.96 -4.34 -6.98
N PRO A 132 30.12 -5.15 -8.04
CA PRO A 132 30.51 -4.64 -9.36
C PRO A 132 29.45 -3.74 -10.01
N ASN A 133 28.22 -3.73 -9.48
CA ASN A 133 27.11 -2.94 -10.01
C ASN A 133 27.10 -1.50 -9.48
N PHE A 134 27.82 -1.22 -8.38
CA PHE A 134 27.82 0.09 -7.75
C PHE A 134 28.20 1.21 -8.73
N GLU A 135 29.38 1.13 -9.36
CA GLU A 135 29.83 2.18 -10.27
C GLU A 135 28.89 2.39 -11.48
N PRO A 136 28.53 1.37 -12.28
CA PRO A 136 27.66 1.59 -13.44
C PRO A 136 26.28 2.15 -13.05
N GLU A 137 25.72 1.73 -11.92
CA GLU A 137 24.43 2.22 -11.44
C GLU A 137 24.51 3.68 -10.96
N MET A 138 25.57 4.04 -10.22
CA MET A 138 25.78 5.43 -9.80
C MET A 138 26.01 6.36 -10.98
N LEU A 139 26.63 5.88 -12.05
CA LEU A 139 26.80 6.64 -13.29
C LEU A 139 25.48 6.86 -14.02
N SER A 140 24.60 5.86 -14.07
CA SER A 140 23.25 6.01 -14.59
C SER A 140 22.48 7.07 -13.80
N ILE A 141 22.46 6.93 -12.47
CA ILE A 141 21.81 7.88 -11.56
C ILE A 141 22.35 9.30 -11.77
N PHE A 142 23.67 9.47 -11.85
CA PHE A 142 24.27 10.79 -12.08
C PHE A 142 23.80 11.42 -13.39
N SER A 143 23.67 10.63 -14.47
CA SER A 143 23.21 11.11 -15.77
C SER A 143 21.73 11.50 -15.81
N GLU A 144 20.91 10.89 -14.96
CA GLU A 144 19.49 11.19 -14.80
C GLU A 144 19.22 12.42 -13.92
N ILE A 145 20.19 12.83 -13.10
CA ILE A 145 20.05 14.00 -12.22
C ILE A 145 20.28 15.29 -13.03
N GLU A 146 19.18 15.95 -13.39
CA GLU A 146 19.19 17.24 -14.07
C GLU A 146 19.32 18.41 -13.07
N LEU A 147 20.55 18.73 -12.68
CA LEU A 147 20.86 19.89 -11.82
C LEU A 147 21.94 20.80 -12.43
N PRO A 148 21.60 21.64 -13.43
CA PRO A 148 22.57 22.46 -14.17
C PRO A 148 23.46 23.35 -13.29
N ASP A 149 22.90 23.89 -12.21
CA ASP A 149 23.58 24.76 -11.24
C ASP A 149 23.76 24.10 -9.86
N GLY A 150 23.55 22.78 -9.77
CA GLY A 150 23.61 22.04 -8.52
C GLY A 150 25.02 21.98 -7.93
N SER A 151 25.12 22.06 -6.60
CA SER A 151 26.36 21.73 -5.92
C SER A 151 26.58 20.22 -5.87
N LEU A 152 27.82 19.78 -5.62
CA LEU A 152 28.10 18.35 -5.40
C LEU A 152 27.24 17.76 -4.26
N ARG A 153 26.93 18.56 -3.24
CA ARG A 153 26.03 18.16 -2.15
C ARG A 153 24.64 17.82 -2.68
N ASP A 154 24.09 18.64 -3.57
CA ASP A 154 22.75 18.44 -4.13
C ASP A 154 22.70 17.17 -5.00
N TYR A 155 23.74 16.94 -5.81
CA TYR A 155 23.89 15.70 -6.57
C TYR A 155 23.96 14.46 -5.67
N ILE A 156 24.70 14.51 -4.56
CA ILE A 156 24.79 13.39 -3.61
C ILE A 156 23.43 13.13 -2.94
N ILE A 157 22.72 14.18 -2.52
CA ILE A 157 21.38 14.05 -1.91
C ILE A 157 20.42 13.41 -2.93
N LYS A 158 20.36 13.94 -4.16
CA LYS A 158 19.51 13.37 -5.22
C LYS A 158 19.86 11.94 -5.58
N ALA A 159 21.13 11.59 -5.53
CA ALA A 159 21.56 10.22 -5.74
C ALA A 159 21.08 9.28 -4.61
N PHE A 160 21.14 9.72 -3.34
CA PHE A 160 20.54 8.95 -2.24
C PHE A 160 19.02 8.81 -2.35
N GLU A 161 18.30 9.83 -2.85
CA GLU A 161 16.86 9.76 -3.13
C GLU A 161 16.52 8.72 -4.22
N LYS A 162 17.47 8.36 -5.07
CA LYS A 162 17.30 7.33 -6.13
C LYS A 162 17.62 5.92 -5.66
N LEU A 163 18.37 5.76 -4.57
CA LEU A 163 18.61 4.46 -3.96
C LEU A 163 17.36 4.01 -3.22
N THR A 164 17.09 2.71 -3.29
CA THR A 164 15.91 2.07 -2.70
C THR A 164 16.30 1.04 -1.66
N VAL A 165 15.31 0.43 -1.01
CA VAL A 165 15.52 -0.70 -0.09
C VAL A 165 16.26 -1.86 -0.75
N ASP A 166 16.20 -1.96 -2.08
CA ASP A 166 16.93 -3.00 -2.80
C ASP A 166 18.46 -2.82 -2.75
N HIS A 167 18.89 -1.59 -2.54
CA HIS A 167 20.27 -1.20 -2.36
C HIS A 167 20.67 -1.19 -0.87
N GLY A 168 19.77 -1.59 0.03
CA GLY A 168 19.98 -1.45 1.47
C GLY A 168 19.84 -0.02 2.00
N MET A 169 19.29 0.90 1.20
CA MET A 169 19.07 2.29 1.59
C MET A 169 17.62 2.54 2.03
N PRO A 170 17.36 3.04 3.25
CA PRO A 170 16.03 3.50 3.63
C PRO A 170 15.63 4.75 2.83
N PRO A 171 14.33 5.04 2.66
CA PRO A 171 13.87 6.19 1.88
C PRO A 171 14.54 7.50 2.32
N ALA A 172 15.45 8.04 1.51
CA ALA A 172 16.21 9.24 1.86
C ALA A 172 15.36 10.51 1.91
N THR A 173 14.16 10.47 1.32
CA THR A 173 13.16 11.53 1.38
C THR A 173 12.42 11.60 2.71
N ASP A 174 12.48 10.55 3.53
CA ASP A 174 11.90 10.56 4.87
C ASP A 174 12.64 11.58 5.77
N PRO A 175 11.93 12.45 6.51
CA PRO A 175 12.56 13.47 7.33
C PRO A 175 13.51 12.93 8.40
N TRP A 176 13.23 11.77 9.00
CA TRP A 176 14.11 11.19 10.01
C TRP A 176 15.38 10.66 9.35
N VAL A 177 15.28 9.96 8.22
CA VAL A 177 16.44 9.43 7.47
C VAL A 177 17.30 10.58 6.96
N ALA A 178 16.68 11.61 6.37
CA ALA A 178 17.40 12.78 5.87
C ALA A 178 18.22 13.45 6.96
N ASN A 179 17.62 13.73 8.12
CA ASN A 179 18.26 14.52 9.18
C ASN A 179 19.26 13.72 10.03
N ASN A 180 18.99 12.43 10.28
CA ASN A 180 19.78 11.63 11.20
C ASN A 180 20.81 10.72 10.51
N ILE A 181 20.59 10.39 9.23
CA ILE A 181 21.45 9.46 8.49
C ILE A 181 22.18 10.18 7.34
N VAL A 182 21.43 10.79 6.41
CA VAL A 182 22.02 11.34 5.16
C VAL A 182 22.76 12.65 5.40
N GLU A 183 22.15 13.63 6.08
CA GLU A 183 22.80 14.91 6.31
C GLU A 183 24.11 14.81 7.11
N PRO A 184 24.20 14.05 8.21
CA PRO A 184 25.45 13.87 8.95
C PRO A 184 26.54 13.19 8.11
N ALA A 185 26.15 12.21 7.29
CA ALA A 185 27.06 11.50 6.39
C ALA A 185 27.70 12.41 5.33
N ILE A 186 26.98 13.44 4.90
CA ILE A 186 27.46 14.42 3.91
C ILE A 186 28.23 15.55 4.58
N LYS A 187 27.83 16.02 5.77
CA LYS A 187 28.53 17.09 6.51
C LYS A 187 29.97 16.72 6.86
N SER A 188 30.25 15.44 7.08
CA SER A 188 31.61 14.93 7.32
C SER A 188 32.50 14.95 6.06
N LEU A 189 31.93 15.18 4.88
CA LEU A 189 32.68 15.39 3.66
C LEU A 189 33.15 16.85 3.60
N CYS A 190 34.46 17.08 3.58
CA CYS A 190 35.00 18.36 3.12
C CYS A 190 34.67 18.51 1.63
N ILE A 191 33.54 19.17 1.34
CA ILE A 191 33.08 19.51 -0.01
C ILE A 191 33.52 20.95 -0.27
N GLU A 192 34.56 21.12 -1.08
CA GLU A 192 34.89 22.43 -1.63
C GLU A 192 33.82 22.81 -2.68
N PRO A 193 33.46 24.10 -2.81
CA PRO A 193 32.58 24.55 -3.87
C PRO A 193 33.32 24.45 -5.21
N GLN A 194 33.25 23.30 -5.86
CA GLN A 194 33.71 23.10 -7.24
C GLN A 194 32.50 22.95 -8.16
N GLN A 195 32.44 23.82 -9.15
CA GLN A 195 31.55 23.73 -10.30
C GLN A 195 32.40 23.82 -11.58
N PRO A 196 32.10 23.00 -12.61
CA PRO A 196 31.08 21.95 -12.66
C PRO A 196 31.49 20.69 -11.88
N VAL A 197 30.49 19.91 -11.42
CA VAL A 197 30.72 18.63 -10.74
C VAL A 197 31.15 17.58 -11.78
N SER A 198 32.37 17.06 -11.67
CA SER A 198 32.80 15.96 -12.54
C SER A 198 32.26 14.61 -12.05
N GLN A 199 32.00 13.71 -13.00
CA GLN A 199 31.55 12.33 -12.74
C GLN A 199 32.50 11.58 -11.78
N GLU A 200 33.81 11.73 -11.96
CA GLU A 200 34.82 11.12 -11.09
C GLU A 200 34.76 11.67 -9.65
N THR A 201 34.61 13.00 -9.52
CA THR A 201 34.47 13.64 -8.21
C THR A 201 33.20 13.17 -7.51
N PHE A 202 32.09 13.07 -8.24
CA PHE A 202 30.82 12.56 -7.74
C PHE A 202 30.98 11.12 -7.22
N LEU A 203 31.52 10.20 -8.02
CA LEU A 203 31.70 8.79 -7.62
C LEU A 203 32.53 8.65 -6.33
N VAL A 204 33.68 9.32 -6.27
CA VAL A 204 34.58 9.23 -5.11
C VAL A 204 33.91 9.79 -3.85
N LYS A 205 33.21 10.91 -3.97
CA LYS A 205 32.58 11.60 -2.84
C LYS A 205 31.29 10.91 -2.41
N PHE A 206 30.50 10.40 -3.35
CA PHE A 206 29.31 9.60 -3.08
C PHE A 206 29.69 8.30 -2.37
N LYS A 207 30.71 7.57 -2.85
CA LYS A 207 31.22 6.37 -2.18
C LYS A 207 31.54 6.63 -0.71
N ARG A 208 32.28 7.70 -0.42
CA ARG A 208 32.59 8.09 0.98
C ARG A 208 31.33 8.49 1.77
N ALA A 209 30.38 9.18 1.13
CA ALA A 209 29.10 9.49 1.76
C ALA A 209 28.37 8.20 2.16
N THR A 210 28.32 7.21 1.27
CA THR A 210 27.68 5.92 1.50
C THR A 210 28.36 5.14 2.63
N GLU A 211 29.69 5.15 2.71
CA GLU A 211 30.44 4.57 3.84
C GLU A 211 30.02 5.19 5.18
N ASN A 212 29.81 6.51 5.23
CA ASN A 212 29.33 7.19 6.43
C ASN A 212 27.86 6.85 6.73
N VAL A 213 27.00 6.78 5.70
CA VAL A 213 25.60 6.34 5.86
C VAL A 213 25.53 4.94 6.47
N VAL A 214 26.35 4.00 5.98
CA VAL A 214 26.45 2.65 6.54
C VAL A 214 26.79 2.71 8.03
N GLN A 215 27.75 3.54 8.42
CA GLN A 215 28.13 3.69 9.82
C GLN A 215 26.98 4.26 10.68
N HIS A 216 26.26 5.26 10.16
CA HIS A 216 25.10 5.82 10.87
C HIS A 216 23.95 4.83 11.00
N LEU A 217 23.65 4.04 9.96
CA LEU A 217 22.62 3.00 10.02
C LEU A 217 22.99 1.89 11.00
N LYS A 218 24.29 1.58 11.15
CA LYS A 218 24.75 0.62 12.15
C LYS A 218 24.48 1.08 13.58
N GLU A 219 24.60 2.39 13.82
CA GLU A 219 24.34 3.02 15.12
C GLU A 219 22.84 3.24 15.37
N GLN A 220 22.11 3.64 14.32
CA GLN A 220 20.69 3.96 14.33
C GLN A 220 20.00 3.28 13.14
N PRO A 221 19.66 1.98 13.26
CA PRO A 221 18.98 1.25 12.20
C PRO A 221 17.62 1.85 11.90
N ALA A 222 17.27 1.93 10.61
CA ALA A 222 15.93 2.34 10.20
C ALA A 222 15.02 1.11 10.10
N ILE A 223 13.78 1.23 10.55
CA ILE A 223 12.74 0.23 10.28
C ILE A 223 11.93 0.73 9.10
N VAL A 224 11.78 -0.10 8.06
CA VAL A 224 11.09 0.26 6.82
C VAL A 224 10.00 -0.76 6.54
N ALA A 225 8.76 -0.28 6.44
CA ALA A 225 7.67 -1.04 5.86
C ALA A 225 7.80 -0.98 4.33
N HIS A 226 8.05 -2.13 3.72
CA HIS A 226 8.21 -2.32 2.30
C HIS A 226 7.05 -3.13 1.75
N SER A 227 6.36 -2.61 0.75
CA SER A 227 5.36 -3.36 0.00
C SER A 227 5.72 -3.34 -1.48
N GLN A 228 5.59 -4.50 -2.12
CA GLN A 228 5.76 -4.67 -3.56
C GLN A 228 4.55 -5.40 -4.12
N ASN A 229 3.86 -4.74 -5.05
CA ASN A 229 2.76 -5.33 -5.79
C ASN A 229 3.15 -5.47 -7.25
N THR A 230 3.09 -6.71 -7.76
CA THR A 230 3.42 -7.02 -9.14
C THR A 230 2.15 -7.46 -9.88
N PHE A 231 1.78 -6.71 -10.91
CA PHE A 231 0.67 -6.99 -11.81
C PHE A 231 1.21 -7.67 -13.07
N ASP A 232 1.06 -9.00 -13.15
CA ASP A 232 1.56 -9.85 -14.24
C ASP A 232 0.44 -10.60 -15.00
N GLY A 233 -0.82 -10.29 -14.68
CA GLY A 233 -2.00 -10.94 -15.24
C GLY A 233 -2.30 -12.34 -14.67
N SER A 234 -1.52 -12.83 -13.70
CA SER A 234 -1.76 -14.13 -13.05
C SER A 234 -3.10 -14.16 -12.29
N GLY A 235 -3.45 -13.06 -11.61
CA GLY A 235 -4.74 -12.90 -10.92
C GLY A 235 -5.93 -13.02 -11.87
N ILE A 236 -5.87 -12.34 -13.02
CA ILE A 236 -6.89 -12.45 -14.06
C ILE A 236 -6.95 -13.88 -14.59
N LYS A 237 -5.80 -14.49 -14.90
CA LYS A 237 -5.73 -15.87 -15.39
C LYS A 237 -6.38 -16.86 -14.41
N ARG A 238 -6.14 -16.68 -13.11
CA ARG A 238 -6.76 -17.48 -12.04
C ARG A 238 -8.29 -17.31 -12.05
N LEU A 239 -8.77 -16.06 -12.05
CA LEU A 239 -10.20 -15.75 -12.08
C LEU A 239 -10.89 -16.35 -13.32
N LEU A 240 -10.32 -16.14 -14.51
CA LEU A 240 -10.85 -16.68 -15.77
C LEU A 240 -10.86 -18.21 -15.82
N SER A 241 -9.98 -18.88 -15.08
CA SER A 241 -9.91 -20.34 -14.98
C SER A 241 -10.93 -20.92 -14.00
N ASN A 242 -11.45 -20.12 -13.07
CA ASN A 242 -12.42 -20.53 -12.06
C ASN A 242 -13.84 -20.06 -12.43
N LYS A 243 -14.59 -20.91 -13.15
CA LYS A 243 -15.93 -20.56 -13.64
C LYS A 243 -16.88 -20.10 -12.52
N PHE A 244 -16.85 -20.76 -11.36
CA PHE A 244 -17.75 -20.43 -10.26
C PHE A 244 -17.48 -19.04 -9.69
N GLU A 245 -16.20 -18.72 -9.44
CA GLU A 245 -15.77 -17.42 -8.93
C GLU A 245 -16.00 -16.32 -9.97
N LEU A 246 -15.72 -16.58 -11.24
CA LEU A 246 -15.99 -15.66 -12.34
C LEU A 246 -17.48 -15.34 -12.43
N ASP A 247 -18.36 -16.36 -12.45
CA ASP A 247 -19.80 -16.17 -12.56
C ASP A 247 -20.34 -15.36 -11.35
N LYS A 248 -19.91 -15.70 -10.13
CA LYS A 248 -20.27 -14.98 -8.90
C LYS A 248 -19.85 -13.51 -8.95
N THR A 249 -18.62 -13.23 -9.37
CA THR A 249 -18.10 -11.85 -9.39
C THR A 249 -18.75 -11.04 -10.53
N MET A 250 -19.02 -11.68 -11.67
CA MET A 250 -19.78 -11.08 -12.78
C MET A 250 -21.21 -10.71 -12.37
N ASP A 251 -21.90 -11.57 -11.61
CA ASP A 251 -23.23 -11.25 -11.10
C ASP A 251 -23.21 -10.07 -10.13
N SER A 252 -22.17 -9.98 -9.30
CA SER A 252 -21.96 -8.85 -8.39
C SER A 252 -21.75 -7.54 -9.17
N ALA A 253 -20.91 -7.58 -10.22
CA ALA A 253 -20.68 -6.43 -11.10
C ALA A 253 -21.92 -6.04 -11.93
N LEU A 254 -22.81 -6.99 -12.26
CA LEU A 254 -24.08 -6.67 -12.93
C LEU A 254 -25.10 -6.01 -11.99
N ASN A 255 -25.02 -6.29 -10.70
CA ASN A 255 -25.90 -5.69 -9.70
C ASN A 255 -25.49 -4.26 -9.33
N SER A 256 -24.23 -3.88 -9.57
CA SER A 256 -23.72 -2.52 -9.33
C SER A 256 -24.03 -1.53 -10.47
N VAL A 257 -24.47 -2.03 -11.64
CA VAL A 257 -24.72 -1.19 -12.82
C VAL A 257 -26.22 -0.99 -13.10
N PRO A 258 -26.65 0.23 -13.45
CA PRO A 258 -28.05 0.49 -13.80
C PRO A 258 -28.50 -0.25 -15.07
N LYS A 259 -29.73 -0.79 -15.02
CA LYS A 259 -30.39 -1.48 -16.13
C LYS A 259 -31.57 -0.63 -16.62
N ASP A 260 -31.83 -0.65 -17.93
CA ASP A 260 -33.05 -0.06 -18.49
C ASP A 260 -34.30 -0.90 -18.16
N HIS A 261 -35.48 -0.40 -18.55
CA HIS A 261 -36.75 -1.12 -18.36
C HIS A 261 -36.82 -2.49 -19.08
N HIS A 262 -35.87 -2.79 -19.96
CA HIS A 262 -35.77 -4.04 -20.72
C HIS A 262 -34.61 -4.92 -20.23
N GLY A 263 -33.97 -4.58 -19.10
CA GLY A 263 -32.84 -5.31 -18.54
C GLY A 263 -31.54 -5.17 -19.34
N LYS A 264 -31.41 -4.14 -20.18
CA LYS A 264 -30.18 -3.84 -20.93
C LYS A 264 -29.30 -2.87 -20.16
N ILE A 265 -28.00 -2.98 -20.41
CA ILE A 265 -26.95 -2.22 -19.73
C ILE A 265 -26.20 -1.39 -20.77
N SER A 266 -25.92 -0.12 -20.46
CA SER A 266 -25.06 0.69 -21.31
C SER A 266 -23.61 0.27 -21.16
N LYS A 267 -22.89 0.15 -22.28
CA LYS A 267 -21.44 -0.11 -22.25
C LYS A 267 -20.63 0.94 -21.47
N ALA A 268 -21.15 2.16 -21.31
CA ALA A 268 -20.53 3.20 -20.50
C ALA A 268 -20.26 2.76 -19.04
N TYR A 269 -20.97 1.73 -18.56
CA TYR A 269 -20.75 1.15 -17.23
C TYR A 269 -19.69 0.04 -17.18
N LEU A 270 -19.02 -0.29 -18.30
CA LEU A 270 -17.97 -1.34 -18.31
C LEU A 270 -16.81 -1.00 -17.37
N ARG A 271 -16.41 0.28 -17.29
CA ARG A 271 -15.37 0.72 -16.34
C ARG A 271 -15.79 0.48 -14.89
N LEU A 272 -17.03 0.86 -14.54
CA LEU A 272 -17.56 0.65 -13.18
C LEU A 272 -17.63 -0.84 -12.84
N ALA A 273 -18.11 -1.66 -13.77
CA ALA A 273 -18.17 -3.12 -13.57
C ALA A 273 -16.78 -3.77 -13.50
N LEU A 274 -15.80 -3.27 -14.26
CA LEU A 274 -14.41 -3.71 -14.17
C LEU A 274 -13.81 -3.38 -12.80
N ASP A 275 -14.09 -2.21 -12.25
CA ASP A 275 -13.62 -1.79 -10.93
C ASP A 275 -14.15 -2.72 -9.82
N VAL A 276 -15.40 -3.18 -9.93
CA VAL A 276 -15.96 -4.21 -9.04
C VAL A 276 -15.29 -5.58 -9.20
N LEU A 277 -14.83 -5.92 -10.41
CA LEU A 277 -14.11 -7.18 -10.68
C LEU A 277 -12.62 -7.12 -10.30
N ALA A 278 -12.04 -5.91 -10.21
CA ALA A 278 -10.61 -5.70 -10.06
C ALA A 278 -10.02 -6.45 -8.85
N PRO A 279 -10.62 -6.41 -7.64
CA PRO A 279 -10.09 -7.14 -6.49
C PRO A 279 -10.00 -8.65 -6.72
N SER A 280 -11.01 -9.27 -7.32
CA SER A 280 -11.01 -10.72 -7.64
C SER A 280 -10.01 -11.06 -8.73
N ALA A 281 -9.75 -10.13 -9.64
CA ALA A 281 -8.79 -10.26 -10.73
C ALA A 281 -7.34 -9.95 -10.31
N GLY A 282 -7.10 -9.54 -9.06
CA GLY A 282 -5.78 -9.09 -8.59
C GLY A 282 -5.31 -7.80 -9.26
N LEU A 283 -6.26 -6.95 -9.66
CA LEU A 283 -6.00 -5.63 -10.21
C LEU A 283 -6.25 -4.56 -9.14
N PRO A 284 -5.53 -3.43 -9.19
CA PRO A 284 -5.81 -2.31 -8.30
C PRO A 284 -7.10 -1.60 -8.74
N PRO A 285 -7.78 -0.88 -7.84
CA PRO A 285 -8.86 0.01 -8.20
C PRO A 285 -8.41 1.07 -9.21
N PHE A 286 -9.31 1.55 -10.05
CA PHE A 286 -9.01 2.61 -11.00
C PHE A 286 -8.57 3.89 -10.25
N GLY A 287 -7.48 4.52 -10.69
CA GLY A 287 -6.92 5.73 -10.07
C GLY A 287 -5.87 5.44 -9.00
N ALA A 288 -5.65 4.17 -8.63
CA ALA A 288 -4.65 3.81 -7.64
C ALA A 288 -3.23 3.73 -8.24
N VAL A 289 -3.11 3.36 -9.52
CA VAL A 289 -1.81 3.19 -10.20
C VAL A 289 -1.93 3.70 -11.64
N ASP A 290 -1.32 4.84 -11.94
CA ASP A 290 -1.41 5.51 -13.26
C ASP A 290 -1.04 4.59 -14.43
N GLN A 291 0.04 3.82 -14.31
CA GLN A 291 0.47 2.86 -15.35
C GLN A 291 -0.57 1.76 -15.59
N MET A 292 -1.28 1.34 -14.54
CA MET A 292 -2.33 0.35 -14.64
C MET A 292 -3.59 0.95 -15.26
N ASP A 293 -3.91 2.19 -14.93
CA ASP A 293 -5.03 2.93 -15.53
C ASP A 293 -4.85 3.06 -17.04
N GLU A 294 -3.64 3.33 -17.53
CA GLU A 294 -3.34 3.37 -18.97
C GLU A 294 -3.69 2.03 -19.66
N ILE A 295 -3.27 0.90 -19.09
CA ILE A 295 -3.58 -0.45 -19.60
C ILE A 295 -5.09 -0.71 -19.56
N MET A 296 -5.77 -0.36 -18.47
CA MET A 296 -7.22 -0.55 -18.32
C MET A 296 -8.00 0.29 -19.32
N ILE A 297 -7.62 1.56 -19.51
CA ILE A 297 -8.22 2.46 -20.49
C ILE A 297 -8.02 1.92 -21.91
N GLU A 298 -6.83 1.46 -22.25
CA GLU A 298 -6.53 0.89 -23.56
C GLU A 298 -7.40 -0.36 -23.83
N ALA A 299 -7.47 -1.27 -22.87
CA ALA A 299 -8.30 -2.46 -22.98
C ALA A 299 -9.79 -2.11 -23.16
N LEU A 300 -10.33 -1.15 -22.40
CA LEU A 300 -11.71 -0.69 -22.54
C LEU A 300 -11.99 -0.07 -23.92
N LYS A 301 -11.04 0.70 -24.47
CA LYS A 301 -11.13 1.31 -25.81
C LYS A 301 -11.21 0.24 -26.91
N MET A 302 -10.45 -0.85 -26.81
CA MET A 302 -10.47 -1.93 -27.81
C MET A 302 -11.86 -2.54 -28.02
N PHE A 303 -12.73 -2.49 -26.99
CA PHE A 303 -14.08 -3.06 -27.04
C PHE A 303 -15.19 -2.01 -27.17
N ASN A 304 -14.83 -0.77 -27.51
CA ASN A 304 -15.75 0.36 -27.66
C ASN A 304 -16.60 0.60 -26.41
N ALA A 305 -15.97 0.64 -25.23
CA ALA A 305 -16.69 0.82 -23.97
C ALA A 305 -17.46 2.16 -23.89
N ASP A 306 -17.03 3.18 -24.61
CA ASP A 306 -17.60 4.53 -24.55
C ASP A 306 -18.70 4.80 -25.60
N ASP A 307 -19.11 3.79 -26.39
CA ASP A 307 -20.13 3.98 -27.45
C ASP A 307 -21.57 4.13 -26.90
N GLY A 308 -21.75 3.97 -25.58
CA GLY A 308 -23.03 4.09 -24.88
C GLY A 308 -24.09 3.04 -25.28
N LYS A 309 -23.73 2.08 -26.13
CA LYS A 309 -24.67 1.09 -26.69
C LYS A 309 -25.27 0.24 -25.58
N LEU A 310 -26.59 0.04 -25.67
CA LEU A 310 -27.32 -0.86 -24.77
C LEU A 310 -27.14 -2.31 -25.22
N VAL A 311 -26.62 -3.15 -24.32
CA VAL A 311 -26.36 -4.57 -24.53
C VAL A 311 -27.11 -5.43 -23.51
N LYS A 312 -27.35 -6.70 -23.82
CA LYS A 312 -27.93 -7.65 -22.86
C LYS A 312 -26.87 -8.09 -21.84
N GLU A 313 -27.28 -8.57 -20.67
CA GLU A 313 -26.36 -9.06 -19.63
C GLU A 313 -25.34 -10.08 -20.14
N VAL A 314 -25.76 -11.02 -20.99
CA VAL A 314 -24.85 -12.04 -21.57
C VAL A 314 -23.77 -11.40 -22.44
N GLU A 315 -24.13 -10.39 -23.24
CA GLU A 315 -23.18 -9.64 -24.06
C GLU A 315 -22.28 -8.76 -23.18
N PHE A 316 -22.82 -8.16 -22.12
CA PHE A 316 -22.05 -7.36 -21.17
C PHE A 316 -21.00 -8.19 -20.41
N LYS A 317 -21.39 -9.36 -19.88
CA LYS A 317 -20.45 -10.33 -19.27
C LYS A 317 -19.36 -10.76 -20.25
N LYS A 318 -19.74 -11.01 -21.51
CA LYS A 318 -18.78 -11.36 -22.55
C LYS A 318 -17.76 -10.24 -22.78
N LEU A 319 -18.21 -8.99 -22.89
CA LEU A 319 -17.33 -7.83 -23.04
C LEU A 319 -16.39 -7.66 -21.85
N LEU A 320 -16.86 -7.83 -20.61
CA LEU A 320 -16.01 -7.79 -19.42
C LEU A 320 -14.93 -8.87 -19.44
N THR A 321 -15.29 -10.11 -19.82
CA THR A 321 -14.33 -11.20 -19.97
C THR A 321 -13.29 -10.89 -21.06
N GLU A 322 -13.70 -10.30 -22.18
CA GLU A 322 -12.79 -9.89 -23.25
C GLU A 322 -11.85 -8.76 -22.83
N VAL A 323 -12.34 -7.76 -22.09
CA VAL A 323 -11.53 -6.69 -21.48
C VAL A 323 -10.50 -7.27 -20.51
N LEU A 324 -10.92 -8.14 -19.58
CA LEU A 324 -10.02 -8.84 -18.66
C LEU A 324 -8.95 -9.64 -19.42
N GLY A 325 -9.35 -10.37 -20.47
CA GLY A 325 -8.42 -11.10 -21.33
C GLY A 325 -7.39 -10.21 -22.01
N SER A 326 -7.79 -9.01 -22.47
CA SER A 326 -6.87 -8.03 -23.06
C SER A 326 -5.86 -7.52 -22.03
N ILE A 327 -6.32 -7.11 -20.85
CA ILE A 327 -5.46 -6.65 -19.75
C ILE A 327 -4.46 -7.76 -19.38
N MET A 328 -4.92 -9.00 -19.25
CA MET A 328 -4.07 -10.15 -18.95
C MET A 328 -2.94 -10.33 -19.97
N LEU A 329 -3.24 -10.23 -21.27
CA LEU A 329 -2.23 -10.38 -22.31
C LEU A 329 -1.19 -9.26 -22.28
N GLN A 330 -1.61 -8.02 -22.01
CA GLN A 330 -0.68 -6.89 -21.87
C GLN A 330 0.25 -7.08 -20.67
N LEU A 331 -0.30 -7.44 -19.50
CA LEU A 331 0.49 -7.67 -18.29
C LEU A 331 1.42 -8.88 -18.40
N GLN A 332 1.04 -9.93 -19.14
CA GLN A 332 1.93 -11.07 -19.40
C GLN A 332 3.12 -10.69 -20.29
N GLY A 333 2.94 -9.72 -21.20
CA GLY A 333 4.02 -9.19 -22.03
C GLY A 333 4.92 -8.19 -21.30
N ASN A 334 4.33 -7.38 -20.42
CA ASN A 334 5.03 -6.36 -19.65
C ASN A 334 4.43 -6.21 -18.23
N PRO A 335 4.92 -6.97 -17.24
CA PRO A 335 4.44 -6.85 -15.87
C PRO A 335 4.75 -5.48 -15.26
N ILE A 336 3.83 -4.95 -14.45
CA ILE A 336 4.03 -3.69 -13.71
C ILE A 336 4.36 -4.04 -12.26
N SER A 337 5.42 -3.47 -11.70
CA SER A 337 5.73 -3.56 -10.26
C SER A 337 5.62 -2.19 -9.63
N VAL A 338 4.80 -2.07 -8.58
CA VAL A 338 4.66 -0.87 -7.76
C VAL A 338 5.28 -1.14 -6.41
N PHE A 339 6.08 -0.19 -5.93
CA PHE A 339 6.79 -0.30 -4.66
C PHE A 339 6.38 0.85 -3.76
N VAL A 340 6.11 0.55 -2.49
CA VAL A 340 5.87 1.55 -1.45
C VAL A 340 6.85 1.27 -0.32
N ASN A 341 7.61 2.29 0.06
CA ASN A 341 8.56 2.22 1.16
C ASN A 341 8.23 3.33 2.14
N SER A 342 7.98 2.97 3.39
CA SER A 342 7.74 3.94 4.46
C SER A 342 8.62 3.63 5.66
N VAL A 343 9.25 4.66 6.23
CA VAL A 343 10.00 4.51 7.47
C VAL A 343 9.00 4.41 8.61
N VAL A 344 9.12 3.34 9.39
CA VAL A 344 8.30 3.14 10.59
C VAL A 344 8.93 3.96 11.71
N HIS A 345 8.26 5.06 12.03
CA HIS A 345 8.59 5.84 13.21
C HIS A 345 7.97 5.14 14.41
N GLU A 346 8.77 4.77 15.40
CA GLU A 346 8.20 4.40 16.70
C GLU A 346 7.31 5.57 17.15
N PRO A 347 6.03 5.33 17.48
CA PRO A 347 5.18 6.37 18.03
C PRO A 347 5.91 6.95 19.25
N LEU A 348 6.10 8.28 19.28
CA LEU A 348 6.53 8.98 20.49
C LEU A 348 5.66 8.48 21.63
N ALA A 349 6.23 7.65 22.51
CA ALA A 349 5.57 6.85 23.53
C ALA A 349 4.27 7.48 24.05
N SER A 350 3.19 7.24 23.33
CA SER A 350 1.83 7.39 23.82
C SER A 350 1.48 5.96 24.11
N SER A 351 1.49 5.61 25.38
CA SER A 351 1.25 4.26 25.87
C SER A 351 -0.05 3.72 25.28
N SER A 352 0.04 3.03 24.13
CA SER A 352 -1.07 2.27 23.59
C SER A 352 -1.29 1.09 24.53
N THR A 353 -2.27 1.25 25.41
CA THR A 353 -2.84 0.20 26.25
C THR A 353 -3.59 -0.86 25.42
N LEU A 354 -3.72 -0.65 24.10
CA LEU A 354 -4.49 -1.50 23.19
C LEU A 354 -3.92 -2.91 22.96
N LEU A 355 -2.60 -3.12 23.10
CA LEU A 355 -1.93 -4.41 22.84
C LEU A 355 -1.18 -4.98 24.05
N GLN A 356 -1.38 -4.41 25.24
CA GLN A 356 -0.84 -5.01 26.47
C GLN A 356 -1.79 -6.12 26.93
N THR A 357 -1.34 -7.37 26.76
CA THR A 357 -2.00 -8.58 27.25
C THR A 357 -1.90 -8.75 28.76
#